data_AF-A0A519V301-F1
#
_entry.id   AF-A0A519V301-F1
#
_cell.length_a   1.000
_cell.length_b   1.000
_cell.length_c   1.000
_cell.angle_alpha   90.00
_cell.angle_beta   90.00
_cell.angle_gamma   90.00
#
_symmetry.space_group_name_H-M   'P 1'
#
loop_
_entity.id
_entity.type
_entity.pdbx_description
1 polymer ?
#
loop_
_entity_poly.entity_id
_entity_poly.type
_entity_poly.pdbx_seq_one_letter_code
_entity_poly.pdbx_strand_id
1 'polypeptide(L)'
;MIAFINNRINWIFLLLLIIAVLSAMKTADKKRVVIGYVTGYSGLINAEQIDAKQLTHINYAFVNVKNNQAHLDNEERDVENFKRLNALKAKNPS
;
A
#
# COMPACT_ATOMS: atom_id res chain seq x y z
N MET A 1 53.11 19.29 -17.58
CA MET A 1 51.89 20.07 -17.27
C MET A 1 50.63 19.41 -17.84
N ILE A 2 50.60 19.03 -19.13
CA ILE A 2 49.42 18.43 -19.80
C ILE A 2 49.02 17.05 -19.22
N ALA A 3 49.98 16.16 -18.95
CA ALA A 3 49.70 14.83 -18.39
C ALA A 3 49.05 14.88 -16.98
N PHE A 4 49.38 15.90 -16.20
CA PHE A 4 48.80 16.11 -14.86
C PHE A 4 47.32 16.52 -14.93
N ILE A 5 46.96 17.31 -15.94
CA ILE A 5 45.59 17.77 -16.21
C ILE A 5 44.74 16.59 -16.73
N ASN A 6 45.29 15.78 -17.63
CA ASN A 6 44.59 14.60 -18.16
C ASN A 6 44.28 13.56 -17.08
N ASN A 7 45.20 13.35 -16.13
CA ASN A 7 44.92 12.50 -14.97
C ASN A 7 43.74 13.03 -14.17
N ARG A 8 43.72 14.33 -13.83
CA ARG A 8 42.61 14.96 -13.08
C ARG A 8 41.26 14.80 -13.79
N ILE A 9 41.22 14.96 -15.11
CA ILE A 9 40.01 14.79 -15.92
C ILE A 9 39.51 13.34 -15.86
N ASN A 10 40.42 12.36 -15.96
CA ASN A 10 40.08 10.93 -15.84
C ASN A 10 39.50 10.60 -14.45
N TRP A 11 40.05 11.18 -13.38
CA TRP A 11 39.51 11.00 -12.03
C TRP A 11 38.10 11.60 -11.88
N ILE A 12 37.85 12.77 -12.46
CA ILE A 12 36.52 13.39 -12.45
C ILE A 12 35.53 12.54 -13.25
N PHE A 13 35.93 12.04 -14.41
CA PHE A 13 35.10 11.17 -15.24
C PHE A 13 34.76 9.85 -14.53
N LEU A 14 35.75 9.25 -13.86
CA LEU A 14 35.55 8.04 -13.06
C LEU A 14 34.60 8.30 -11.88
N LEU A 15 34.73 9.45 -11.21
CA LEU A 15 33.83 9.85 -10.12
C LEU A 15 32.39 10.02 -10.63
N LEU A 16 32.21 10.67 -11.77
CA LEU A 16 30.90 10.85 -12.40
C LEU A 16 30.29 9.51 -12.83
N LEU A 17 31.09 8.59 -13.35
CA LEU A 17 30.66 7.24 -13.70
C LEU A 17 30.15 6.47 -12.47
N ILE A 18 30.87 6.56 -11.34
CA ILE A 18 30.49 5.91 -10.08
C ILE A 18 29.15 6.47 -9.57
N ILE A 19 28.96 7.79 -9.60
CA ILE A 19 27.71 8.44 -9.17
C ILE A 19 26.52 8.01 -10.03
N ALA A 20 26.72 7.88 -11.35
CA ALA A 20 25.68 7.41 -12.27
C ALA A 20 25.26 5.95 -11.97
N VAL A 21 26.22 5.06 -11.70
CA VAL A 21 25.94 3.65 -11.37
C VAL A 21 25.19 3.53 -10.03
N LEU A 22 25.60 4.28 -9.01
CA LEU A 22 24.93 4.27 -7.70
C LEU A 22 23.48 4.77 -7.78
N SER A 23 23.20 5.74 -8.65
CA SER A 23 21.85 6.27 -8.85
C SER A 23 20.93 5.27 -9.56
N ALA A 24 21.47 4.44 -10.45
CA ALA A 24 20.74 3.38 -11.15
C ALA A 24 20.45 2.15 -10.27
N MET A 25 21.20 1.95 -9.17
CA MET A 25 21.02 0.82 -8.25
C MET A 25 19.82 0.96 -7.29
N LYS A 26 19.02 2.03 -7.41
CA LYS A 26 17.84 2.23 -6.57
C LYS A 26 16.74 1.24 -6.94
N THR A 27 16.76 0.06 -6.32
CA THR A 27 15.70 -0.94 -6.49
C THR A 27 14.40 -0.42 -5.88
N ALA A 28 13.31 -0.50 -6.63
CA ALA A 28 11.98 -0.21 -6.10
C ALA A 28 11.64 -1.25 -5.02
N ASP A 29 11.53 -0.79 -3.77
CA ASP A 29 11.19 -1.65 -2.65
C ASP A 29 9.75 -2.16 -2.86
N LYS A 30 9.60 -3.47 -3.05
CA LYS A 30 8.28 -4.09 -3.22
C LYS A 30 7.58 -4.08 -1.88
N LYS A 31 6.72 -3.09 -1.66
CA LYS A 31 5.88 -3.02 -0.46
C LYS A 31 5.08 -4.31 -0.33
N ARG A 32 5.17 -4.94 0.84
CA ARG A 32 4.39 -6.14 1.16
C ARG A 32 2.91 -5.78 1.26
N VAL A 33 2.06 -6.67 0.76
CA VAL A 33 0.60 -6.55 0.85
C VAL A 33 0.10 -7.51 1.91
N VAL A 34 -0.63 -6.98 2.89
CA VAL A 34 -1.32 -7.72 3.95
C VAL A 34 -2.81 -7.43 3.85
N ILE A 35 -3.62 -8.46 3.62
CA ILE A 35 -5.07 -8.36 3.39
C ILE A 35 -5.80 -9.01 4.55
N GLY A 36 -6.62 -8.23 5.27
CA GLY A 36 -7.55 -8.75 6.27
C GLY A 36 -8.92 -8.98 5.66
N TYR A 37 -9.56 -10.11 5.95
CA TYR A 37 -10.97 -10.34 5.60
C TYR A 37 -11.84 -10.09 6.82
N VAL A 38 -12.92 -9.33 6.64
CA VAL A 38 -13.89 -9.04 7.71
C VAL A 38 -15.27 -9.47 7.26
N THR A 39 -15.91 -10.35 8.05
CA THR A 39 -17.19 -10.94 7.72
C THR A 39 -18.36 -10.02 8.05
N GLY A 40 -19.20 -9.71 7.07
CA GLY A 40 -20.40 -8.87 7.23
C GLY A 40 -21.59 -9.58 7.88
N TYR A 41 -21.65 -10.91 7.82
CA TYR A 41 -22.79 -11.68 8.31
C TYR A 41 -22.84 -11.85 9.84
N SER A 42 -21.75 -11.54 10.54
CA SER A 42 -21.59 -11.74 12.00
C SER A 42 -22.18 -10.59 12.85
N GLY A 43 -22.96 -9.69 12.24
CA GLY A 43 -23.53 -8.52 12.91
C GLY A 43 -22.71 -7.24 12.69
N LEU A 44 -22.81 -6.31 13.63
CA LEU A 44 -22.07 -5.05 13.56
C LEU A 44 -20.59 -5.27 13.90
N ILE A 45 -19.71 -4.79 13.03
CA ILE A 45 -18.26 -4.88 13.22
C ILE A 45 -17.84 -3.97 14.37
N ASN A 46 -17.01 -4.51 15.26
CA ASN A 46 -16.24 -3.73 16.23
C ASN A 46 -14.90 -3.34 15.59
N ALA A 47 -14.83 -2.12 15.04
CA ALA A 47 -13.65 -1.65 14.32
C ALA A 47 -12.46 -1.37 15.25
N GLU A 48 -12.72 -1.17 16.54
CA GLU A 48 -11.70 -0.91 17.56
C GLU A 48 -10.80 -2.13 17.78
N GLN A 49 -11.30 -3.33 17.50
CA GLN A 49 -10.53 -4.58 17.57
C GLN A 49 -9.63 -4.81 16.34
N ILE A 50 -9.75 -4.00 15.29
CA ILE A 50 -8.95 -4.12 14.06
C ILE A 50 -7.74 -3.19 14.17
N ASP A 51 -6.54 -3.78 14.21
CA ASP A 51 -5.30 -3.02 14.07
C ASP A 51 -5.01 -2.70 12.60
N ALA A 52 -5.58 -1.57 12.14
CA ALA A 52 -5.46 -1.10 10.77
C ALA A 52 -4.00 -0.83 10.33
N LYS A 53 -3.06 -0.62 11.26
CA LYS A 53 -1.65 -0.35 10.92
C LYS A 53 -0.90 -1.61 10.48
N GLN A 54 -1.42 -2.80 10.83
CA GLN A 54 -0.84 -4.07 10.40
C GLN A 54 -1.36 -4.53 9.04
N LEU A 55 -2.38 -3.87 8.50
CA LEU A 55 -3.04 -4.21 7.25
C LEU A 55 -2.73 -3.17 6.18
N THR A 56 -2.71 -3.63 4.94
CA THR A 56 -2.68 -2.76 3.75
C THR A 56 -4.03 -2.68 3.07
N HIS A 57 -4.85 -3.72 3.20
CA HIS A 57 -6.17 -3.81 2.60
C HIS A 57 -7.12 -4.54 3.53
N ILE A 58 -8.41 -4.20 3.45
CA ILE A 58 -9.49 -4.93 4.09
C ILE A 58 -10.48 -5.33 3.00
N ASN A 59 -10.79 -6.63 2.93
CA ASN A 59 -11.84 -7.17 2.07
C ASN A 59 -13.08 -7.47 2.92
N TYR A 60 -14.20 -6.83 2.58
CA TYR A 60 -15.49 -7.11 3.20
C TYR A 60 -16.10 -8.39 2.62
N ALA A 61 -16.34 -9.38 3.48
CA ALA A 61 -16.82 -10.70 3.12
C ALA A 61 -18.25 -10.95 3.60
N PHE A 62 -19.26 -11.04 2.73
CA PHE A 62 -19.26 -10.78 1.31
C PHE A 62 -20.52 -10.01 0.94
N VAL A 63 -20.50 -9.38 -0.22
CA VAL A 63 -21.73 -8.95 -0.91
C VAL A 63 -22.23 -10.11 -1.77
N ASN A 64 -23.54 -10.14 -2.00
CA ASN A 64 -24.20 -11.17 -2.80
C ASN A 64 -24.38 -10.69 -4.26
N VAL A 65 -24.84 -11.57 -5.14
CA VAL A 65 -25.22 -11.24 -6.52
C VAL A 65 -26.69 -11.59 -6.73
N LYS A 66 -27.47 -10.59 -7.16
CA LYS A 66 -28.89 -10.75 -7.51
C LYS A 66 -29.16 -10.03 -8.83
N ASN A 67 -29.80 -10.70 -9.78
CA ASN A 67 -30.06 -10.14 -11.11
C ASN A 67 -28.80 -9.56 -11.79
N ASN A 68 -27.66 -10.27 -11.67
CA ASN A 68 -26.35 -9.83 -12.17
C ASN A 68 -25.84 -8.49 -11.58
N GLN A 69 -26.32 -8.11 -10.40
CA GLN A 69 -25.89 -6.91 -9.68
C GLN A 69 -25.44 -7.27 -8.27
N ALA A 70 -24.53 -6.47 -7.71
CA ALA A 70 -24.15 -6.58 -6.31
C ALA A 70 -25.37 -6.29 -5.42
N HIS A 71 -25.56 -7.13 -4.40
CA HIS A 71 -26.70 -7.07 -3.50
C HIS A 71 -26.22 -7.17 -2.06
N LEU A 72 -26.73 -6.29 -1.20
CA LEU A 72 -26.50 -6.32 0.24
C LEU A 72 -27.64 -7.11 0.87
N ASP A 73 -27.33 -8.21 1.56
CA ASP A 73 -28.35 -9.05 2.21
C ASP A 73 -28.99 -8.32 3.40
N ASN A 74 -28.27 -7.37 4.01
CA ASN A 74 -28.81 -6.46 5.02
C ASN A 74 -28.20 -5.07 4.83
N GLU A 75 -28.88 -4.23 4.04
CA GLU A 75 -28.40 -2.91 3.68
C GLU A 75 -28.10 -2.02 4.89
N GLU A 76 -28.96 -2.01 5.91
CA GLU A 76 -28.77 -1.19 7.11
C GLU A 76 -27.48 -1.57 7.85
N ARG A 77 -27.30 -2.86 8.14
CA ARG A 77 -26.10 -3.38 8.80
C ARG A 77 -24.86 -3.17 7.94
N ASP A 78 -24.94 -3.48 6.65
CA ASP A 78 -23.79 -3.46 5.75
C ASP A 78 -23.29 -2.02 5.53
N VAL A 79 -24.21 -1.05 5.39
CA VAL A 79 -23.87 0.38 5.32
C VAL A 79 -23.20 0.86 6.62
N GLU A 80 -23.70 0.45 7.77
CA GLU A 80 -23.08 0.79 9.05
C GLU A 80 -21.68 0.18 9.19
N ASN A 81 -21.52 -1.08 8.78
CA ASN A 81 -20.23 -1.75 8.72
C ASN A 81 -19.24 -1.03 7.79
N PHE A 82 -19.68 -0.55 6.62
CA PHE A 82 -18.83 0.24 5.72
C PHE A 82 -18.36 1.54 6.35
N LYS A 83 -19.22 2.25 7.09
CA LYS A 83 -18.83 3.47 7.82
C LYS A 83 -17.73 3.17 8.85
N ARG A 84 -17.92 2.11 9.65
CA ARG A 84 -16.96 1.70 10.68
C ARG A 84 -15.62 1.28 10.09
N LEU A 85 -15.62 0.50 9.01
CA LEU A 85 -14.40 0.11 8.31
C LEU A 85 -13.71 1.31 7.65
N ASN A 86 -14.45 2.24 7.04
CA ASN A 86 -13.86 3.45 6.44
C ASN A 86 -13.24 4.38 7.51
N ALA A 87 -13.78 4.42 8.72
CA ALA A 87 -13.20 5.20 9.82
C ALA A 87 -11.77 4.73 10.18
N LEU A 88 -11.41 3.48 9.91
CA LEU A 88 -10.05 2.97 10.12
C LEU A 88 -8.99 3.68 9.27
N LYS A 89 -9.39 4.34 8.17
CA LYS A 89 -8.48 5.16 7.35
C LYS A 89 -7.90 6.34 8.11
N ALA A 90 -8.55 6.79 9.19
CA ALA A 90 -7.98 7.80 10.08
C ALA A 90 -6.76 7.27 10.86
N LYS A 91 -6.70 5.96 11.14
CA LYS A 91 -5.56 5.30 11.82
C LYS A 91 -4.48 4.86 10.83
N ASN A 92 -4.88 4.50 9.62
CA ASN A 92 -3.99 4.12 8.52
C ASN A 92 -4.53 4.65 7.18
N PRO A 93 -4.08 5.83 6.71
CA PRO A 93 -4.62 6.49 5.50
C PRO A 93 -4.02 5.97 4.18
N SER A 94 -3.03 5.09 4.25
CA SER A 94 -2.32 4.57 3.07
C SER A 94 -3.15 3.62 2.22
#